data_AF-A0A452CKM4-F1
#
_entry.id   AF-A0A452CKM4-F1
#
_cell.length_a   1.000
_cell.length_b   1.000
_cell.length_c   1.000
_cell.angle_alpha   90.00
_cell.angle_beta   90.00
_cell.angle_gamma   90.00
#
_symmetry.space_group_name_H-M   'P 1'
#
loop_
_entity.id
_entity.type
_entity.pdbx_description
1 polymer ?
#
loop_
_entity_poly.entity_id
_entity_poly.type
_entity_poly.pdbx_seq_one_letter_code
_entity_poly.pdbx_strand_id
1 'polypeptide(L)'
;MLGPRVWSSVRQGLRRALSSTVGGWASGEGRKVDISGIYPPVTTPFTATAEVDYGKLEENLHKLGTFPFRGVASLAGFVVQGSNGEFPFLTSSERLEVVTRVRQALPRDKLLLAGSGCESTQATVEMTVSMAQVGADAAMVVTPCYYHGRMNSAALIHHYTKVADLSPIPVVLYSVPANTGLDLPVDAVVTLSQHPNIVGIKDSGGDVTRIGLIVHKTRRQDFQVLAGSAGFLLASYAVGLMSQGAIGGSWRCQLAGGTLLCGGRWGRGVQGRNCP
;
A
#
# COMPACT_ATOMS: atom_id res chain seq x y z
N MET A 1 19.00 11.79 19.65
CA MET A 1 18.81 10.42 20.18
C MET A 1 17.67 10.42 21.18
N LEU A 2 16.47 9.99 20.79
CA LEU A 2 15.38 9.74 21.75
C LEU A 2 15.60 8.36 22.38
N GLY A 3 15.85 8.34 23.69
CA GLY A 3 16.36 7.16 24.40
C GLY A 3 15.32 6.05 24.69
N PRO A 4 15.76 4.92 25.27
CA PRO A 4 14.94 3.73 25.57
C PRO A 4 13.67 3.99 26.39
N ARG A 5 13.64 5.09 27.16
CA ARG A 5 12.49 5.50 27.98
C ARG A 5 11.29 5.99 27.16
N VAL A 6 11.52 6.49 25.95
CA VAL A 6 10.44 6.92 25.05
C VAL A 6 9.71 5.70 24.49
N TRP A 7 10.43 4.64 24.16
CA TRP A 7 9.87 3.38 23.65
C TRP A 7 9.07 2.59 24.71
N SER A 8 9.50 2.60 25.98
CA SER A 8 8.71 2.01 27.06
C SER A 8 7.42 2.79 27.32
N SER A 9 7.47 4.13 27.20
CA SER A 9 6.31 5.02 27.32
C SER A 9 5.35 4.85 26.14
N VAL A 10 5.83 4.71 24.91
CA VAL A 10 5.01 4.41 23.72
C VAL A 10 4.38 3.03 23.84
N ARG A 11 5.10 1.99 24.29
CA ARG A 11 4.53 0.65 24.54
C ARG A 11 3.50 0.64 25.67
N GLN A 12 3.72 1.38 26.75
CA GLN A 12 2.71 1.52 27.82
C GLN A 12 1.51 2.36 27.37
N GLY A 13 1.74 3.42 26.59
CA GLY A 13 0.69 4.24 25.98
C GLY A 13 -0.15 3.44 24.99
N LEU A 14 0.47 2.63 24.13
CA LEU A 14 -0.18 1.69 23.22
C LEU A 14 -0.96 0.60 23.97
N ARG A 15 -0.41 0.02 25.04
CA ARG A 15 -1.16 -0.95 25.87
C ARG A 15 -2.37 -0.34 26.56
N ARG A 16 -2.26 0.92 27.01
CA ARG A 16 -3.38 1.65 27.62
C ARG A 16 -4.41 2.07 26.58
N ALA A 17 -3.99 2.57 25.43
CA ALA A 17 -4.86 2.90 24.30
C ALA A 17 -5.57 1.63 23.80
N LEU A 18 -4.85 0.55 23.53
CA LEU A 18 -5.44 -0.74 23.12
C LEU A 18 -6.40 -1.31 24.20
N SER A 19 -6.20 -1.02 25.48
CA SER A 19 -7.11 -1.43 26.57
C SER A 19 -8.36 -0.52 26.68
N SER A 20 -8.21 0.79 26.50
CA SER A 20 -9.33 1.76 26.56
C SER A 20 -10.18 1.76 25.28
N THR A 21 -9.66 1.24 24.17
CA THR A 21 -10.32 1.26 22.86
C THR A 21 -11.25 0.05 22.65
N VAL A 22 -11.18 -0.97 23.51
CA VAL A 22 -12.03 -2.18 23.44
C VAL A 22 -13.50 -1.90 23.83
N GLY A 23 -13.81 -0.72 24.39
CA GLY A 23 -15.13 -0.39 24.91
C GLY A 23 -15.96 0.65 24.14
N GLY A 24 -15.56 1.07 22.93
CA GLY A 24 -16.16 2.28 22.33
C GLY A 24 -16.15 2.41 20.82
N TRP A 25 -16.11 1.32 20.05
CA TRP A 25 -16.31 1.38 18.60
C TRP A 25 -17.67 0.77 18.28
N ALA A 26 -18.70 1.54 18.60
CA ALA A 26 -19.99 1.38 17.94
C ALA A 26 -19.74 1.55 16.43
N SER A 27 -20.09 0.51 15.66
CA SER A 27 -20.32 0.49 14.21
C SER A 27 -20.24 1.86 13.52
N GLY A 28 -19.03 2.34 13.23
CA GLY A 28 -18.81 3.52 12.41
C GLY A 28 -18.55 3.04 10.99
N GLU A 29 -19.31 3.56 10.03
CA GLU A 29 -19.05 3.37 8.60
C GLU A 29 -17.55 3.56 8.32
N GLY A 30 -16.87 2.46 7.97
CA GLY A 30 -15.46 2.50 7.65
C GLY A 30 -15.23 3.56 6.58
N ARG A 31 -14.29 4.48 6.83
CA ARG A 31 -13.93 5.52 5.87
C ARG A 31 -13.46 4.82 4.59
N LYS A 32 -14.33 4.73 3.59
CA LYS A 32 -14.00 4.09 2.30
C LYS A 32 -12.94 4.95 1.61
N VAL A 33 -11.69 4.49 1.65
CA VAL A 33 -10.57 5.11 0.94
C VAL A 33 -10.47 4.44 -0.43
N ASP A 34 -10.67 5.22 -1.49
CA ASP A 34 -10.41 4.78 -2.86
C ASP A 34 -8.90 4.84 -3.12
N ILE A 35 -8.27 3.67 -3.24
CA ILE A 35 -6.83 3.52 -3.50
C ILE A 35 -6.49 3.43 -5.00
N SER A 36 -7.42 3.80 -5.88
CA SER A 36 -7.17 3.78 -7.32
C SER A 36 -6.13 4.81 -7.77
N GLY A 37 -5.36 4.42 -8.80
CA GLY A 37 -4.46 5.32 -9.51
C GLY A 37 -3.00 4.87 -9.46
N ILE A 38 -2.10 5.83 -9.64
CA ILE A 38 -0.65 5.58 -9.78
C ILE A 38 0.08 6.17 -8.59
N TYR A 39 0.92 5.33 -7.98
CA TYR A 39 1.73 5.65 -6.82
C TYR A 39 3.18 5.24 -7.11
N PRO A 40 4.12 6.19 -7.22
CA PRO A 40 5.53 5.82 -7.23
C PRO A 40 5.91 5.37 -5.82
N PRO A 41 6.54 4.18 -5.66
CA PRO A 41 7.16 3.78 -4.41
C PRO A 41 8.45 4.60 -4.24
N VAL A 42 8.42 5.57 -3.32
CA VAL A 42 9.55 6.50 -3.14
C VAL A 42 10.72 5.79 -2.48
N THR A 43 11.92 6.13 -2.92
CA THR A 43 13.17 5.68 -2.31
C THR A 43 13.42 6.42 -1.00
N THR A 44 14.34 5.90 -0.18
CA THR A 44 14.86 6.62 0.99
C THR A 44 16.26 7.12 0.64
N PRO A 45 16.47 8.43 0.38
CA PRO A 45 17.80 8.96 0.10
C PRO A 45 18.71 8.86 1.32
N PHE A 46 19.99 8.61 1.08
CA PHE A 46 21.01 8.55 2.12
C PHE A 46 22.18 9.50 1.79
N THR A 47 22.80 10.04 2.84
CA THR A 47 24.06 10.77 2.73
C THR A 47 25.23 9.82 2.45
N ALA A 48 26.41 10.38 2.19
CA ALA A 48 27.63 9.58 2.03
C ALA A 48 28.01 8.75 3.28
N THR A 49 27.45 9.09 4.46
CA THR A 49 27.66 8.39 5.73
C THR A 49 26.49 7.48 6.11
N ALA A 50 25.59 7.17 5.16
CA ALA A 50 24.42 6.30 5.33
C ALA A 50 23.34 6.82 6.30
N GLU A 51 23.35 8.12 6.64
CA GLU A 51 22.23 8.76 7.34
C GLU A 51 21.12 9.09 6.34
N VAL A 52 19.85 9.02 6.77
CA VAL A 52 18.72 9.42 5.91
C VAL A 52 18.82 10.89 5.55
N ASP A 53 18.87 11.20 4.25
CA ASP A 53 18.88 12.57 3.73
C ASP A 53 17.45 13.07 3.50
N TYR A 54 16.87 13.66 4.54
CA TYR A 54 15.51 14.21 4.49
C TYR A 54 15.37 15.41 3.54
N GLY A 55 16.44 16.17 3.31
CA GLY A 55 16.42 17.29 2.37
C GLY A 55 16.27 16.80 0.93
N LYS A 56 17.02 15.75 0.58
CA LYS A 56 16.88 15.08 -0.73
C LYS A 56 15.56 14.34 -0.88
N LEU A 57 15.02 13.78 0.22
CA LEU A 57 13.69 13.20 0.21
C LEU A 57 12.64 14.24 -0.17
N GLU A 58 12.62 15.40 0.48
CA GLU A 58 11.69 16.49 0.20
C GLU A 58 11.84 17.04 -1.22
N GLU A 59 13.08 17.28 -1.67
CA GLU A 59 13.38 17.72 -3.04
C GLU A 59 12.82 16.73 -4.08
N ASN A 60 13.02 15.43 -3.88
CA ASN A 60 12.53 14.40 -4.78
C ASN A 60 11.00 14.30 -4.77
N LEU A 61 10.36 14.42 -3.61
CA LEU A 61 8.90 14.42 -3.48
C LEU A 61 8.27 15.60 -4.24
N HIS A 62 8.84 16.79 -4.14
CA HIS A 62 8.37 17.96 -4.91
C HIS A 62 8.49 17.75 -6.42
N LYS A 63 9.63 17.19 -6.88
CA LYS A 63 9.81 16.86 -8.30
C LYS A 63 8.79 15.82 -8.76
N LEU A 64 8.61 14.73 -8.02
CA LEU A 64 7.65 13.68 -8.38
C LEU A 64 6.21 14.17 -8.36
N GLY A 65 5.84 15.03 -7.41
CA GLY A 65 4.50 15.60 -7.29
C GLY A 65 4.14 16.56 -8.43
N THR A 66 5.13 17.16 -9.09
CA THR A 66 4.95 18.11 -10.19
C THR A 66 5.29 17.53 -11.56
N PHE A 67 5.85 16.31 -11.60
CA PHE A 67 6.31 15.71 -12.85
C PHE A 67 5.13 15.44 -13.81
N PRO A 68 5.20 15.91 -15.07
CA PRO A 68 4.12 15.72 -16.03
C PRO A 68 4.17 14.31 -16.62
N PHE A 69 3.63 13.34 -15.89
CA PHE A 69 3.50 11.96 -16.38
C PHE A 69 2.58 11.93 -17.61
N ARG A 70 3.14 11.57 -18.77
CA ARG A 70 2.37 11.47 -20.01
C ARG A 70 1.19 10.51 -19.84
N GLY A 71 -0.02 11.02 -20.07
CA GLY A 71 -1.25 10.23 -20.00
C GLY A 71 -1.81 10.04 -18.59
N VAL A 72 -1.25 10.71 -17.57
CA VAL A 72 -1.73 10.71 -16.18
C VAL A 72 -1.96 12.16 -15.76
N ALA A 73 -3.19 12.51 -15.41
CA ALA A 73 -3.52 13.90 -15.03
C ALA A 73 -2.85 14.32 -13.71
N SER A 74 -2.79 13.42 -12.74
CA SER A 74 -2.01 13.58 -11.51
C SER A 74 -1.78 12.22 -10.83
N LEU A 75 -0.73 12.11 -10.03
CA LEU A 75 -0.52 10.93 -9.17
C LEU A 75 -1.64 10.84 -8.13
N ALA A 76 -2.02 9.62 -7.74
CA ALA A 76 -3.00 9.41 -6.67
C ALA A 76 -2.37 9.64 -5.27
N GLY A 77 -1.06 9.48 -5.18
CA GLY A 77 -0.32 9.65 -3.94
C GLY A 77 1.06 9.05 -4.00
N PHE A 78 1.62 8.71 -2.84
CA PHE A 78 2.92 8.06 -2.69
C PHE A 78 2.82 6.76 -1.90
N VAL A 79 3.62 5.77 -2.29
CA VAL A 79 3.92 4.62 -1.45
C VAL A 79 5.26 4.88 -0.78
N VAL A 80 5.29 4.88 0.56
CA VAL A 80 6.49 5.07 1.37
C VAL A 80 6.85 3.75 2.02
N GLN A 81 8.14 3.41 2.07
CA GLN A 81 8.61 2.15 2.68
C GLN A 81 7.98 0.88 2.09
N GLY A 82 7.69 0.92 0.79
CA GLY A 82 7.67 -0.31 0.00
C GLY A 82 9.10 -0.89 -0.15
N SER A 83 9.26 -1.97 -0.90
CA SER A 83 10.59 -2.59 -1.11
C SER A 83 11.65 -1.60 -1.62
N ASN A 84 11.27 -0.69 -2.54
CA ASN A 84 12.17 0.34 -3.09
C ASN A 84 12.55 1.44 -2.09
N GLY A 85 11.85 1.55 -0.96
CA GLY A 85 12.18 2.47 0.12
C GLY A 85 13.17 1.90 1.13
N GLU A 86 13.70 0.69 0.89
CA GLU A 86 14.74 0.07 1.71
C GLU A 86 14.34 -0.09 3.19
N PHE A 87 13.05 -0.29 3.46
CA PHE A 87 12.52 -0.40 4.82
C PHE A 87 13.22 -1.44 5.72
N PRO A 88 13.80 -2.57 5.23
CA PRO A 88 14.52 -3.50 6.10
C PRO A 88 15.82 -2.93 6.67
N PHE A 89 16.36 -1.86 6.08
CA PHE A 89 17.62 -1.22 6.48
C PHE A 89 17.44 0.01 7.36
N LEU A 90 16.19 0.41 7.62
CA LEU A 90 15.86 1.56 8.45
C LEU A 90 15.58 1.12 9.88
N THR A 91 16.05 1.89 10.86
CA THR A 91 15.61 1.75 12.24
C THR A 91 14.13 2.09 12.37
N SER A 92 13.47 1.58 13.42
CA SER A 92 12.05 1.88 13.64
C SER A 92 11.76 3.38 13.75
N SER A 93 12.68 4.16 14.32
CA SER A 93 12.55 5.62 14.40
C SER A 93 12.70 6.30 13.04
N GLU A 94 13.66 5.88 12.20
CA GLU A 94 13.80 6.41 10.84
C GLU A 94 12.58 6.06 10.00
N ARG A 95 12.02 4.85 10.18
CA ARG A 95 10.78 4.47 9.50
C ARG A 95 9.64 5.44 9.84
N LEU A 96 9.44 5.77 11.11
CA LEU A 96 8.39 6.72 11.49
C LEU A 96 8.70 8.14 11.00
N GLU A 97 9.96 8.58 11.10
CA GLU A 97 10.36 9.92 10.67
C GLU A 97 10.20 10.12 9.16
N VAL A 98 10.56 9.13 8.34
CA VAL A 98 10.36 9.19 6.87
C VAL A 98 8.88 9.35 6.53
N VAL A 99 7.96 8.63 7.20
CA VAL A 99 6.52 8.79 6.98
C VAL A 99 6.06 10.19 7.39
N THR A 100 6.52 10.69 8.55
CA THR A 100 6.24 12.06 9.02
C THR A 100 6.66 13.11 7.97
N ARG A 101 7.88 13.01 7.45
CA ARG A 101 8.40 13.97 6.45
C ARG A 101 7.64 13.90 5.13
N VAL A 102 7.32 12.70 4.65
CA VAL A 102 6.53 12.58 3.41
C VAL A 102 5.14 13.16 3.62
N ARG A 103 4.50 12.92 4.77
CA ARG A 103 3.18 13.48 5.05
C ARG A 103 3.19 15.01 5.05
N GLN A 104 4.23 15.64 5.61
CA GLN A 104 4.39 17.09 5.64
C GLN A 104 4.57 17.69 4.24
N ALA A 105 5.30 17.02 3.36
CA ALA A 105 5.52 17.46 1.98
C ALA A 105 4.34 17.17 1.03
N LEU A 106 3.44 16.26 1.40
CA LEU A 106 2.36 15.77 0.52
C LEU A 106 1.05 16.55 0.74
N PRO A 107 0.43 17.13 -0.31
CA PRO A 107 -0.92 17.71 -0.23
C PRO A 107 -1.96 16.76 0.39
N ARG A 108 -2.91 17.30 1.16
CA ARG A 108 -3.88 16.51 1.93
C ARG A 108 -4.85 15.68 1.07
N ASP A 109 -5.03 16.05 -0.19
CA ASP A 109 -5.86 15.33 -1.17
C ASP A 109 -5.13 14.13 -1.79
N LYS A 110 -3.82 13.97 -1.53
CA LYS A 110 -3.01 12.84 -2.00
C LYS A 110 -2.83 11.81 -0.89
N LEU A 111 -3.02 10.55 -1.27
CA LEU A 111 -2.93 9.41 -0.36
C LEU A 111 -1.48 9.03 -0.04
N LEU A 112 -1.23 8.72 1.24
CA LEU A 112 0.03 8.20 1.74
C LEU A 112 -0.13 6.73 2.15
N LEU A 113 0.35 5.83 1.30
CA LEU A 113 0.39 4.39 1.60
C LEU A 113 1.72 4.05 2.27
N ALA A 114 1.70 3.77 3.58
CA ALA A 114 2.91 3.51 4.35
C ALA A 114 3.15 2.01 4.52
N GLY A 115 4.36 1.54 4.16
CA GLY A 115 4.78 0.16 4.35
C GLY A 115 5.06 -0.15 5.82
N SER A 116 4.10 -0.75 6.52
CA SER A 116 4.18 -1.01 7.97
C SER A 116 4.51 -2.45 8.33
N GLY A 117 4.58 -3.35 7.34
CA GLY A 117 4.82 -4.78 7.56
C GLY A 117 6.12 -5.07 8.30
N CYS A 118 6.04 -6.05 9.19
CA CYS A 118 7.13 -6.65 9.97
C CYS A 118 6.92 -8.17 10.03
N GLU A 119 7.95 -8.96 10.37
CA GLU A 119 7.82 -10.42 10.44
C GLU A 119 6.84 -10.89 11.54
N SER A 120 6.78 -10.21 12.69
CA SER A 120 5.80 -10.55 13.72
C SER A 120 4.51 -9.74 13.57
N THR A 121 3.37 -10.40 13.81
CA THR A 121 2.05 -9.75 13.81
C THR A 121 1.99 -8.59 14.81
N GLN A 122 2.53 -8.78 16.01
CA GLN A 122 2.54 -7.74 17.05
C GLN A 122 3.35 -6.52 16.62
N ALA A 123 4.55 -6.71 16.05
CA ALA A 123 5.36 -5.59 15.55
C ALA A 123 4.68 -4.88 14.37
N THR A 124 3.97 -5.62 13.52
CA THR A 124 3.20 -5.04 12.41
C THR A 124 2.05 -4.18 12.92
N VAL A 125 1.32 -4.63 13.95
CA VAL A 125 0.27 -3.83 14.61
C VAL A 125 0.87 -2.55 15.19
N GLU A 126 1.94 -2.65 15.98
CA GLU A 126 2.60 -1.50 16.61
C GLU A 126 3.09 -0.47 15.58
N MET A 127 3.73 -0.95 14.50
CA MET A 127 4.22 -0.09 13.41
C MET A 127 3.06 0.57 12.67
N THR A 128 1.99 -0.18 12.38
CA THR A 128 0.80 0.32 11.69
C THR A 128 0.12 1.43 12.48
N VAL A 129 -0.10 1.22 13.77
CA VAL A 129 -0.69 2.25 14.66
C VAL A 129 0.20 3.49 14.72
N SER A 130 1.52 3.30 14.82
CA SER A 130 2.47 4.41 14.90
C SER A 130 2.53 5.21 13.59
N MET A 131 2.50 4.54 12.43
CA MET A 131 2.46 5.18 11.12
C MET A 131 1.16 5.93 10.87
N ALA A 132 0.03 5.42 11.37
CA ALA A 132 -1.24 6.14 11.33
C ALA A 132 -1.19 7.46 12.13
N GLN A 133 -0.57 7.44 13.31
CA GLN A 133 -0.43 8.63 14.16
C GLN A 133 0.38 9.75 13.50
N VAL A 134 1.35 9.40 12.64
CA VAL A 134 2.14 10.38 11.87
C VAL A 134 1.54 10.69 10.49
N GLY A 135 0.32 10.20 10.22
CA GLY A 135 -0.52 10.64 9.11
C GLY A 135 -0.50 9.75 7.86
N ALA A 136 -0.13 8.48 7.97
CA ALA A 136 -0.42 7.51 6.90
C ALA A 136 -1.94 7.38 6.68
N ASP A 137 -2.38 7.34 5.41
CA ASP A 137 -3.80 7.20 5.06
C ASP A 137 -4.22 5.73 4.97
N ALA A 138 -3.28 4.84 4.63
CA ALA A 138 -3.45 3.39 4.68
C ALA A 138 -2.11 2.68 4.88
N ALA A 139 -2.16 1.48 5.45
CA ALA A 139 -1.02 0.64 5.75
C ALA A 139 -0.84 -0.45 4.69
N MET A 140 0.29 -0.44 3.98
CA MET A 140 0.67 -1.49 3.05
C MET A 140 1.49 -2.56 3.78
N VAL A 141 0.93 -3.76 3.92
CA VAL A 141 1.48 -4.80 4.80
C VAL A 141 2.03 -5.97 3.96
N VAL A 142 3.37 -6.05 3.87
CA VAL A 142 4.07 -7.16 3.21
C VAL A 142 3.82 -8.48 3.94
N THR A 143 3.71 -9.57 3.20
CA THR A 143 3.62 -10.92 3.77
C THR A 143 4.85 -11.25 4.60
N PRO A 144 4.72 -11.65 5.88
CA PRO A 144 5.82 -12.26 6.63
C PRO A 144 6.37 -13.46 5.87
N CYS A 145 7.69 -13.58 5.77
CA CYS A 145 8.30 -14.54 4.85
C CYS A 145 9.53 -15.27 5.39
N TYR A 146 10.10 -14.83 6.51
CA TYR A 146 11.31 -15.48 7.05
C TYR A 146 11.09 -16.99 7.30
N TYR A 147 9.91 -17.37 7.79
CA TYR A 147 9.50 -18.76 7.98
C TYR A 147 8.54 -19.25 6.88
N HIS A 148 8.84 -18.96 5.61
CA HIS A 148 7.95 -19.22 4.45
C HIS A 148 7.30 -20.63 4.44
N GLY A 149 8.02 -21.69 4.83
CA GLY A 149 7.47 -23.05 4.93
C GLY A 149 6.34 -23.25 5.94
N ARG A 150 6.09 -22.26 6.81
CA ARG A 150 4.99 -22.20 7.79
C ARG A 150 3.97 -21.10 7.48
N MET A 151 4.22 -20.26 6.47
CA MET A 151 3.33 -19.17 6.07
C MET A 151 2.22 -19.68 5.15
N ASN A 152 1.40 -20.60 5.66
CA ASN A 152 0.23 -21.11 4.94
C ASN A 152 -0.94 -20.10 4.99
N SER A 153 -2.01 -20.37 4.23
CA SER A 153 -3.19 -19.49 4.18
C SER A 153 -3.76 -19.16 5.56
N ALA A 154 -3.89 -20.14 6.46
CA ALA A 154 -4.43 -19.91 7.79
C ALA A 154 -3.55 -18.96 8.62
N ALA A 155 -2.22 -19.11 8.57
CA ALA A 155 -1.28 -18.24 9.26
C ALA A 155 -1.34 -16.80 8.71
N LEU A 156 -1.38 -16.65 7.38
CA LEU A 156 -1.44 -15.35 6.71
C LEU A 156 -2.79 -14.67 6.96
N ILE A 157 -3.91 -15.40 6.88
CA ILE A 157 -5.25 -14.89 7.19
C ILE A 157 -5.27 -14.37 8.63
N HIS A 158 -4.78 -15.16 9.60
CA HIS A 158 -4.74 -14.73 11.00
C HIS A 158 -3.88 -13.48 11.18
N HIS A 159 -2.69 -13.43 10.57
CA HIS A 159 -1.82 -12.26 10.61
C HIS A 159 -2.52 -10.99 10.11
N TYR A 160 -3.05 -11.03 8.89
CA TYR A 160 -3.70 -9.86 8.28
C TYR A 160 -4.99 -9.46 8.98
N THR A 161 -5.81 -10.42 9.41
CA THR A 161 -7.02 -10.15 10.18
C THR A 161 -6.67 -9.40 11.46
N LYS A 162 -5.67 -9.89 12.22
CA LYS A 162 -5.26 -9.24 13.47
C LYS A 162 -4.71 -7.82 13.26
N VAL A 163 -3.98 -7.60 12.18
CA VAL A 163 -3.49 -6.26 11.81
C VAL A 163 -4.67 -5.36 11.44
N ALA A 164 -5.61 -5.85 10.63
CA ALA A 164 -6.77 -5.07 10.19
C ALA A 164 -7.76 -4.77 11.33
N ASP A 165 -7.97 -5.70 12.27
CA ASP A 165 -8.79 -5.51 13.48
C ASP A 165 -8.29 -4.35 14.36
N LEU A 166 -6.97 -4.19 14.45
CA LEU A 166 -6.32 -3.24 15.36
C LEU A 166 -5.78 -2.00 14.65
N SER A 167 -5.86 -1.95 13.32
CA SER A 167 -5.36 -0.82 12.54
C SER A 167 -6.38 0.32 12.56
N PRO A 168 -5.97 1.56 12.94
CA PRO A 168 -6.84 2.72 12.87
C PRO A 168 -7.02 3.26 11.43
N ILE A 169 -6.30 2.68 10.46
CA ILE A 169 -6.35 3.05 9.03
C ILE A 169 -6.55 1.79 8.15
N PRO A 170 -7.08 1.92 6.92
CA PRO A 170 -7.23 0.80 6.01
C PRO A 170 -5.93 0.04 5.73
N VAL A 171 -6.05 -1.28 5.58
CA VAL A 171 -4.94 -2.18 5.25
C VAL A 171 -4.98 -2.55 3.78
N VAL A 172 -3.82 -2.48 3.13
CA VAL A 172 -3.56 -2.96 1.77
C VAL A 172 -2.61 -4.14 1.87
N LEU A 173 -3.05 -5.31 1.41
CA LEU A 173 -2.22 -6.52 1.34
C LEU A 173 -1.06 -6.28 0.36
N TYR A 174 0.11 -6.84 0.61
CA TYR A 174 1.25 -6.69 -0.31
C TYR A 174 1.96 -8.03 -0.56
N SER A 175 1.81 -8.53 -1.78
CA SER A 175 2.46 -9.76 -2.27
C SER A 175 3.60 -9.39 -3.22
N VAL A 176 4.83 -9.78 -2.87
CA VAL A 176 6.04 -9.48 -3.65
C VAL A 176 7.01 -10.66 -3.65
N PRO A 177 6.68 -11.75 -4.38
CA PRO A 177 7.42 -13.01 -4.34
C PRO A 177 8.89 -12.86 -4.72
N ALA A 178 9.26 -11.89 -5.56
CA ALA A 178 10.65 -11.60 -5.90
C ALA A 178 11.52 -11.22 -4.68
N ASN A 179 10.91 -10.68 -3.61
CA ASN A 179 11.58 -10.34 -2.36
C ASN A 179 11.27 -11.34 -1.23
N THR A 180 10.07 -11.92 -1.22
CA THR A 180 9.60 -12.77 -0.10
C THR A 180 9.77 -14.26 -0.35
N GLY A 181 9.99 -14.68 -1.61
CA GLY A 181 10.00 -16.09 -2.00
C GLY A 181 8.63 -16.79 -1.89
N LEU A 182 7.53 -16.04 -1.67
CA LEU A 182 6.19 -16.60 -1.58
C LEU A 182 5.12 -15.63 -2.09
N ASP A 183 4.10 -16.17 -2.75
CA ASP A 183 2.87 -15.48 -3.09
C ASP A 183 1.85 -15.59 -1.96
N LEU A 184 1.11 -14.51 -1.71
CA LEU A 184 -0.08 -14.58 -0.85
C LEU A 184 -1.14 -15.48 -1.53
N PRO A 185 -1.56 -16.62 -0.96
CA PRO A 185 -2.49 -17.53 -1.64
C PRO A 185 -3.83 -16.86 -2.01
N VAL A 186 -4.40 -17.20 -3.18
CA VAL A 186 -5.63 -16.55 -3.68
C VAL A 186 -6.82 -16.79 -2.74
N ASP A 187 -6.93 -17.96 -2.14
CA ASP A 187 -7.93 -18.27 -1.11
C ASP A 187 -7.79 -17.37 0.13
N ALA A 188 -6.56 -17.08 0.55
CA ALA A 188 -6.30 -16.12 1.62
C ALA A 188 -6.72 -14.70 1.21
N VAL A 189 -6.36 -14.24 0.00
CA VAL A 189 -6.78 -12.92 -0.51
C VAL A 189 -8.30 -12.79 -0.55
N VAL A 190 -9.01 -13.80 -1.06
CA VAL A 190 -10.48 -13.78 -1.16
C VAL A 190 -11.13 -13.79 0.22
N THR A 191 -10.57 -14.52 1.18
CA THR A 191 -11.04 -14.49 2.57
C THR A 191 -10.83 -13.11 3.18
N LEU A 192 -9.63 -12.56 3.06
CA LEU A 192 -9.27 -11.26 3.61
C LEU A 192 -10.01 -10.09 2.96
N SER A 193 -10.39 -10.20 1.68
CA SER A 193 -11.17 -9.16 0.98
C SER A 193 -12.55 -8.89 1.58
N GLN A 194 -13.05 -9.78 2.44
CA GLN A 194 -14.32 -9.62 3.14
C GLN A 194 -14.20 -8.77 4.40
N HIS A 195 -12.98 -8.49 4.87
CA HIS A 195 -12.75 -7.71 6.08
C HIS A 195 -12.97 -6.21 5.80
N PRO A 196 -13.79 -5.49 6.60
CA PRO A 196 -14.18 -4.11 6.30
C PRO A 196 -13.01 -3.12 6.28
N ASN A 197 -11.91 -3.44 6.98
CA ASN A 197 -10.70 -2.62 7.04
C ASN A 197 -9.58 -3.10 6.08
N ILE A 198 -9.84 -4.09 5.21
CA ILE A 198 -8.89 -4.53 4.18
C ILE A 198 -9.43 -4.09 2.82
N VAL A 199 -8.83 -3.06 2.24
CA VAL A 199 -9.39 -2.35 1.06
C VAL A 199 -8.75 -2.76 -0.26
N GLY A 200 -7.70 -3.58 -0.23
CA GLY A 200 -7.07 -4.02 -1.46
C GLY A 200 -5.79 -4.82 -1.32
N ILE A 201 -5.16 -5.08 -2.46
CA ILE A 201 -3.86 -5.74 -2.58
C ILE A 201 -2.99 -5.05 -3.64
N LYS A 202 -1.70 -4.89 -3.33
CA LYS A 202 -0.66 -4.66 -4.33
C LYS A 202 0.00 -6.00 -4.67
N ASP A 203 -0.12 -6.44 -5.91
CA ASP A 203 0.49 -7.70 -6.39
C ASP A 203 1.67 -7.39 -7.34
N SER A 204 2.86 -7.78 -6.91
CA SER A 204 4.12 -7.60 -7.66
C SER A 204 4.60 -8.88 -8.36
N GLY A 205 3.82 -9.96 -8.38
CA GLY A 205 4.21 -11.24 -8.99
C GLY A 205 4.20 -11.22 -10.52
N GLY A 206 3.42 -10.33 -11.14
CA GLY A 206 3.36 -10.17 -12.60
C GLY A 206 2.53 -11.22 -13.34
N ASP A 207 1.93 -12.18 -12.62
CA ASP A 207 0.97 -13.14 -13.20
C ASP A 207 -0.41 -12.49 -13.38
N VAL A 208 -0.71 -12.10 -14.62
CA VAL A 208 -1.99 -11.46 -14.98
C VAL A 208 -3.19 -12.40 -14.89
N THR A 209 -2.98 -13.72 -14.99
CA THR A 209 -4.05 -14.71 -14.80
C THR A 209 -4.47 -14.73 -13.35
N ARG A 210 -3.50 -14.74 -12.43
CA ARG A 210 -3.73 -14.64 -10.99
C ARG A 210 -4.40 -13.31 -10.62
N ILE A 211 -3.92 -12.19 -11.16
CA ILE A 211 -4.55 -10.87 -10.94
C ILE A 211 -6.02 -10.89 -11.38
N GLY A 212 -6.30 -11.37 -12.59
CA GLY A 212 -7.68 -11.48 -13.10
C GLY A 212 -8.56 -12.41 -12.24
N LEU A 213 -7.99 -13.49 -11.72
CA LEU A 213 -8.69 -14.40 -10.80
C LEU A 213 -9.03 -13.72 -9.46
N ILE A 214 -8.10 -12.95 -8.89
CA ILE A 214 -8.35 -12.17 -7.67
C ILE A 214 -9.49 -11.19 -7.93
N VAL A 215 -9.37 -10.34 -8.97
CA VAL A 215 -10.42 -9.38 -9.36
C VAL A 215 -11.77 -10.08 -9.52
N HIS A 216 -11.82 -11.21 -10.24
CA HIS A 216 -13.05 -11.96 -10.44
C HIS A 216 -13.66 -12.45 -9.13
N LYS A 217 -12.85 -13.00 -8.22
CA LYS A 217 -13.34 -13.60 -6.96
C LYS A 217 -13.68 -12.56 -5.90
N THR A 218 -13.02 -11.40 -5.89
CA THR A 218 -13.28 -10.31 -4.94
C THR A 218 -14.29 -9.29 -5.45
N ARG A 219 -14.85 -9.49 -6.65
CA ARG A 219 -15.71 -8.52 -7.34
C ARG A 219 -16.90 -7.98 -6.52
N ARG A 220 -17.41 -8.78 -5.56
CA ARG A 220 -18.54 -8.43 -4.68
C ARG A 220 -18.12 -7.67 -3.41
N GLN A 221 -16.83 -7.43 -3.22
CA GLN A 221 -16.27 -6.77 -2.05
C GLN A 221 -15.77 -5.37 -2.43
N ASP A 222 -15.67 -4.49 -1.44
CA ASP A 222 -14.99 -3.19 -1.58
C ASP A 222 -13.46 -3.39 -1.56
N PHE A 223 -12.93 -4.04 -2.59
CA PHE A 223 -11.54 -4.50 -2.65
C PHE A 223 -10.88 -4.16 -3.99
N GLN A 224 -9.82 -3.37 -3.94
CA GLN A 224 -9.08 -2.89 -5.11
C GLN A 224 -7.77 -3.66 -5.30
N VAL A 225 -7.40 -3.92 -6.55
CA VAL A 225 -6.13 -4.56 -6.90
C VAL A 225 -5.23 -3.50 -7.54
N LEU A 226 -3.95 -3.46 -7.16
CA LEU A 226 -2.92 -2.59 -7.69
C LEU A 226 -1.78 -3.42 -8.30
N ALA A 227 -1.35 -3.07 -9.51
CA ALA A 227 -0.15 -3.67 -10.10
C ALA A 227 1.11 -3.20 -9.36
N GLY A 228 2.03 -4.14 -9.11
CA GLY A 228 3.30 -3.87 -8.45
C GLY A 228 4.38 -3.23 -9.32
N SER A 229 4.24 -3.26 -10.65
CA SER A 229 5.20 -2.69 -11.60
C SER A 229 4.54 -2.18 -12.88
N ALA A 230 5.19 -1.20 -13.52
CA ALA A 230 4.76 -0.65 -14.80
C ALA A 230 4.81 -1.68 -15.95
N GLY A 231 5.71 -2.68 -15.88
CA GLY A 231 5.94 -3.64 -16.96
C GLY A 231 4.71 -4.51 -17.32
N PHE A 232 3.81 -4.73 -16.36
CA PHE A 232 2.56 -5.48 -16.56
C PHE A 232 1.30 -4.65 -16.30
N LEU A 233 1.43 -3.33 -16.19
CA LEU A 233 0.33 -2.42 -15.86
C LEU A 233 -0.80 -2.49 -16.90
N LEU A 234 -0.45 -2.46 -18.19
CA LEU A 234 -1.42 -2.52 -19.29
C LEU A 234 -2.28 -3.79 -19.24
N ALA A 235 -1.62 -4.95 -19.17
CA ALA A 235 -2.30 -6.24 -19.13
C ALA A 235 -3.15 -6.37 -17.86
N SER A 236 -2.66 -5.84 -16.73
CA SER A 236 -3.39 -5.85 -15.47
C SER A 236 -4.66 -4.97 -15.52
N TYR A 237 -4.60 -3.81 -16.20
CA TYR A 237 -5.80 -3.02 -16.50
C TYR A 237 -6.81 -3.79 -17.34
N ALA A 238 -6.36 -4.53 -18.37
CA ALA A 238 -7.25 -5.29 -19.23
C ALA A 238 -8.02 -6.41 -18.50
N VAL A 239 -7.42 -7.03 -17.47
CA VAL A 239 -8.07 -8.07 -16.65
C VAL A 239 -8.87 -7.52 -15.46
N GLY A 240 -9.04 -6.19 -15.39
CA GLY A 240 -9.93 -5.54 -14.44
C GLY A 240 -9.26 -4.92 -13.21
N LEU A 241 -7.98 -4.51 -13.27
CA LEU A 241 -7.48 -3.55 -12.28
C LEU A 241 -8.41 -2.33 -12.30
N MET A 242 -9.09 -2.10 -11.17
CA MET A 242 -9.91 -0.91 -11.02
C MET A 242 -8.99 0.29 -10.80
N SER A 243 -8.82 1.12 -11.83
CA SER A 243 -8.86 2.56 -11.58
C SER A 243 -10.27 3.16 -11.70
N GLN A 244 -11.31 2.37 -12.01
CA GLN A 244 -12.73 2.73 -11.80
C GLN A 244 -13.65 1.49 -11.77
N GLY A 245 -14.66 1.54 -10.88
CA GLY A 245 -16.03 1.08 -11.18
C GLY A 245 -16.44 -0.30 -10.67
N ALA A 246 -17.10 -0.34 -9.51
CA ALA A 246 -17.85 -1.51 -9.04
C ALA A 246 -19.04 -1.86 -9.95
N ILE A 247 -19.41 -3.15 -9.85
CA ILE A 247 -20.39 -3.95 -10.59
C ILE A 247 -21.78 -3.32 -10.75
N GLY A 248 -22.38 -3.57 -11.92
CA GLY A 248 -23.83 -3.77 -12.07
C GLY A 248 -24.59 -2.58 -12.63
N GLY A 249 -25.03 -2.71 -13.89
CA GLY A 249 -26.04 -1.83 -14.49
C GLY A 249 -25.51 -0.49 -14.99
N SER A 250 -25.44 -0.36 -16.31
CA SER A 250 -25.16 0.87 -17.06
C SER A 250 -23.72 1.39 -17.02
N TRP A 251 -23.04 1.18 -18.14
CA TRP A 251 -21.79 1.81 -18.53
C TRP A 251 -21.93 3.33 -18.58
N ARG A 252 -21.64 4.03 -17.48
CA ARG A 252 -21.42 5.48 -17.50
C ARG A 252 -20.03 5.79 -16.96
N CYS A 253 -19.06 5.71 -17.87
CA CYS A 253 -17.74 6.30 -17.71
C CYS A 253 -17.89 7.82 -17.53
N GLN A 254 -17.41 8.38 -16.42
CA GLN A 254 -17.17 9.81 -16.31
C GLN A 254 -15.69 10.07 -15.98
N LEU A 255 -15.14 10.98 -16.79
CA LEU A 255 -13.74 11.19 -17.12
C LEU A 255 -12.99 11.97 -16.04
N ALA A 256 -11.77 11.53 -15.72
CA ALA A 256 -10.58 12.39 -15.60
C ALA A 256 -9.28 11.55 -15.48
N GLY A 257 -8.55 11.41 -16.59
CA GLY A 257 -7.07 11.34 -16.52
C GLY A 257 -6.34 10.02 -16.76
N GLY A 258 -7.00 8.93 -17.17
CA GLY A 258 -6.38 7.67 -17.65
C GLY A 258 -6.47 7.48 -19.18
N THR A 259 -6.20 8.54 -19.94
CA THR A 259 -6.80 8.76 -21.28
C THR A 259 -6.38 7.77 -22.38
N LEU A 260 -5.22 7.11 -22.27
CA LEU A 260 -4.75 6.18 -23.32
C LEU A 260 -5.29 4.75 -23.16
N LEU A 261 -5.43 4.26 -21.92
CA LEU A 261 -5.85 2.88 -21.64
C LEU A 261 -7.35 2.79 -21.34
N CYS A 262 -7.91 3.75 -20.61
CA CYS A 262 -9.34 3.79 -20.32
C CYS A 262 -10.18 4.32 -21.50
N GLY A 263 -9.55 4.96 -22.49
CA GLY A 263 -10.23 5.48 -23.69
C GLY A 263 -10.46 4.46 -24.81
N GLY A 264 -10.25 3.16 -24.55
CA GLY A 264 -10.36 2.10 -25.57
C GLY A 264 -9.31 2.19 -26.69
N ARG A 265 -8.28 3.05 -26.54
CA ARG A 265 -7.21 3.26 -27.54
C ARG A 265 -6.04 2.31 -27.32
N TRP A 266 -6.33 1.01 -27.36
CA TRP A 266 -5.34 -0.07 -27.18
C TRP A 266 -4.18 -0.01 -28.19
N GLY A 267 -4.42 0.51 -29.40
CA GLY A 267 -3.42 0.54 -30.48
C GLY A 267 -2.25 1.50 -30.28
N ARG A 268 -2.30 2.46 -29.34
CA ARG A 268 -1.20 3.43 -29.10
C ARG A 268 -0.23 3.01 -27.99
N GLY A 269 -0.59 2.04 -27.14
CA GLY A 269 0.25 1.58 -26.03
C GLY A 269 1.42 0.68 -26.43
N VAL A 270 1.48 0.23 -27.70
CA VAL A 270 2.41 -0.81 -28.17
C VAL A 270 3.50 -0.25 -29.11
N GLN A 271 3.43 1.02 -29.53
CA GLN A 271 4.47 1.60 -30.39
C GLN A 271 5.68 2.05 -29.58
N GLY A 272 6.57 1.11 -29.28
CA GLY A 272 7.96 1.40 -28.97
C GLY A 272 8.62 2.04 -30.18
N ARG A 273 8.84 3.35 -30.15
CA ARG A 273 9.82 3.99 -31.04
C ARG A 273 11.16 3.93 -30.34
N ASN A 274 12.13 3.30 -30.99
CA ASN A 274 13.54 3.39 -30.63
C ASN A 274 13.90 4.87 -30.42
N CYS A 275 14.43 5.20 -29.23
CA CYS A 275 15.10 6.47 -29.02
C CYS A 275 16.46 6.45 -29.73
N PRO A 276 16.86 7.51 -30.44
CA PRO A 276 18.28 7.77 -30.69
C PRO A 276 19.02 8.12 -29.39
#